data_AF-A0A7W0PJC9-F1
#
_entry.id   AF-A0A7W0PJC9-F1
#
_cell.length_a   1.000
_cell.length_b   1.000
_cell.length_c   1.000
_cell.angle_alpha   90.00
_cell.angle_beta   90.00
_cell.angle_gamma   90.00
#
_symmetry.space_group_name_H-M   'P 1'
#
loop_
_entity.id
_entity.type
_entity.pdbx_description
1 polymer ?
#
loop_
_entity_poly.entity_id
_entity_poly.type
_entity_poly.pdbx_seq_one_letter_code
_entity_poly.pdbx_strand_id
1 'polypeptide(L)'
;MSRWQLPAAAVLATASVVVPLAALPVAATALVASAGDVALPALLAAALAGFAYAGLFVAAGFWFRRAIWWGLAFVLLWENAVAHIAEGSARFTVVGWASSVLATAPDIEVTLSDGSAAVAFVVLPVVALAGWLAATVRYRRADID
;
A
#
# COMPACT_ATOMS: atom_id res chain seq x y z
N MET A 1 1.60 -21.34 19.88
CA MET A 1 1.68 -20.00 19.26
C MET A 1 0.26 -19.49 19.04
N SER A 2 0.00 -18.21 19.30
CA SER A 2 -1.32 -17.63 19.04
C SER A 2 -1.53 -17.45 17.54
N ARG A 3 -2.67 -17.89 17.02
CA ARG A 3 -2.95 -18.03 15.57
C ARG A 3 -2.82 -16.75 14.73
N TRP A 4 -2.77 -15.58 15.37
CA TRP A 4 -2.55 -14.28 14.71
C TRP A 4 -1.07 -13.97 14.42
N GLN A 5 -0.14 -14.66 15.08
CA GLN A 5 1.30 -14.42 14.96
C GLN A 5 1.84 -14.80 13.59
N LEU A 6 1.30 -15.85 12.96
CA LEU A 6 1.76 -16.29 11.64
C LEU A 6 1.43 -15.27 10.54
N PRO A 7 0.18 -14.81 10.38
CA PRO A 7 -0.12 -13.71 9.45
C PRO A 7 0.61 -12.41 9.79
N ALA A 8 0.77 -12.09 11.08
CA ALA A 8 1.50 -10.89 11.49
C ALA A 8 2.97 -10.96 11.05
N ALA A 9 3.63 -12.11 11.29
CA ALA A 9 5.00 -12.35 10.86
C ALA A 9 5.13 -12.27 9.34
N ALA A 10 4.17 -12.80 8.58
CA ALA A 10 4.17 -12.72 7.11
C ALA A 10 4.08 -11.27 6.60
N VAL A 11 3.16 -10.48 7.17
CA VAL A 11 3.02 -9.04 6.81
C VAL A 11 4.28 -8.29 7.18
N LEU A 12 4.82 -8.47 8.38
CA LEU A 12 6.02 -7.77 8.84
C LEU A 12 7.26 -8.18 8.06
N ALA A 13 7.42 -9.46 7.72
CA ALA A 13 8.53 -9.95 6.90
C ALA A 13 8.45 -9.41 5.47
N THR A 14 7.23 -9.29 4.91
CA THR A 14 7.03 -8.71 3.58
C THR A 14 7.34 -7.21 3.61
N ALA A 15 6.80 -6.50 4.61
CA ALA A 15 7.02 -5.06 4.75
C ALA A 15 8.50 -4.73 4.99
N SER A 16 9.21 -5.49 5.81
CA SER A 16 10.63 -5.24 6.11
C SER A 16 11.54 -5.38 4.89
N VAL A 17 11.13 -6.16 3.88
CA VAL A 17 11.87 -6.29 2.61
C VAL A 17 11.39 -5.26 1.60
N VAL A 18 10.08 -5.17 1.38
CA VAL A 18 9.50 -4.37 0.29
C VAL A 18 9.60 -2.88 0.56
N VAL A 19 9.30 -2.43 1.80
CA VAL A 19 9.30 -1.00 2.14
C VAL A 19 10.64 -0.33 1.90
N PRO A 20 11.79 -0.83 2.40
CA PRO A 20 13.07 -0.17 2.13
C PRO A 20 13.45 -0.26 0.65
N LEU A 21 13.17 -1.39 -0.02
CA LEU A 21 13.46 -1.55 -1.44
C LEU A 21 12.62 -0.66 -2.35
N ALA A 22 11.42 -0.23 -1.92
CA ALA A 22 10.58 0.67 -2.68
C ALA A 22 10.78 2.14 -2.27
N ALA A 23 10.73 2.43 -0.97
CA ALA A 23 10.71 3.80 -0.46
C ALA A 23 12.06 4.50 -0.56
N LEU A 24 13.18 3.80 -0.28
CA LEU A 24 14.50 4.43 -0.34
C LEU A 24 14.89 4.85 -1.76
N PRO A 25 14.72 4.02 -2.81
CA PRO A 25 15.02 4.45 -4.17
C PRO A 25 14.14 5.61 -4.64
N VAL A 26 12.85 5.63 -4.27
CA VAL A 26 11.94 6.72 -4.61
C VAL A 26 12.40 8.04 -3.99
N ALA A 27 12.74 8.03 -2.69
CA ALA A 27 13.25 9.21 -2.01
C ALA A 27 14.62 9.65 -2.56
N ALA A 28 15.52 8.71 -2.84
CA ALA A 28 16.82 8.98 -3.43
C ALA A 28 16.70 9.62 -4.82
N THR A 29 15.71 9.20 -5.62
CA THR A 29 15.45 9.79 -6.94
C THR A 29 15.07 11.26 -6.82
N ALA A 30 14.24 11.63 -5.83
CA ALA A 30 13.89 13.03 -5.58
C ALA A 30 15.12 13.88 -5.21
N LEU A 31 16.03 13.34 -4.40
CA LEU A 31 17.29 14.01 -4.04
C LEU A 31 18.18 14.23 -5.26
N VAL A 32 18.33 13.20 -6.11
CA VAL A 32 19.11 13.29 -7.36
C VAL A 32 18.49 14.28 -8.34
N ALA A 33 17.16 14.37 -8.37
CA ALA A 33 16.41 15.35 -9.17
C ALA A 33 16.47 16.79 -8.61
N SER A 34 17.24 17.05 -7.55
CA SER A 34 17.29 18.35 -6.86
C SER A 34 15.93 18.80 -6.29
N ALA A 35 15.03 17.84 -6.03
CA ALA A 35 13.71 18.05 -5.43
C ALA A 35 13.71 17.59 -3.96
N GLY A 36 14.62 18.16 -3.16
CA GLY A 36 14.88 17.73 -1.78
C GLY A 36 13.64 17.77 -0.88
N ASP A 37 12.80 18.78 -1.07
CA ASP A 37 11.57 18.97 -0.28
C ASP A 37 10.49 17.92 -0.58
N VAL A 38 10.64 17.18 -1.68
CA VAL A 38 9.74 16.09 -2.10
C VAL A 38 10.21 14.74 -1.57
N ALA A 39 11.49 14.62 -1.20
CA ALA A 39 12.09 13.34 -0.83
C ALA A 39 11.42 12.70 0.39
N LEU A 40 11.12 13.48 1.43
CA LEU A 40 10.46 12.98 2.64
C LEU A 40 8.98 12.61 2.40
N PRO A 41 8.14 13.48 1.77
CA PRO A 41 6.78 13.09 1.36
C PRO A 41 6.76 11.83 0.49
N ALA A 42 7.69 11.69 -0.47
CA ALA A 42 7.78 10.53 -1.34
C ALA A 42 8.21 9.26 -0.58
N LEU A 43 9.16 9.39 0.36
CA LEU A 43 9.55 8.29 1.26
C LEU A 43 8.33 7.79 2.07
N LEU A 44 7.59 8.72 2.68
CA LEU A 44 6.42 8.39 3.51
C LEU A 44 5.30 7.77 2.69
N ALA A 45 4.98 8.35 1.53
CA ALA A 45 3.98 7.83 0.61
C ALA A 45 4.30 6.39 0.18
N ALA A 46 5.54 6.15 -0.27
CA ALA A 46 5.98 4.83 -0.70
C ALA A 46 6.01 3.82 0.45
N ALA A 47 6.46 4.22 1.64
CA ALA A 47 6.50 3.34 2.81
C ALA A 47 5.10 2.92 3.27
N LEU A 48 4.17 3.88 3.38
CA LEU A 48 2.79 3.60 3.79
C LEU A 48 2.05 2.75 2.75
N ALA A 49 2.24 3.04 1.46
CA ALA A 49 1.71 2.22 0.37
C ALA A 49 2.26 0.78 0.43
N GLY A 50 3.58 0.63 0.63
CA GLY A 50 4.22 -0.67 0.78
C GLY A 50 3.64 -1.48 1.94
N PHE A 51 3.39 -0.84 3.08
CA PHE A 51 2.71 -1.48 4.22
C PHE A 51 1.26 -1.89 3.89
N ALA A 52 0.50 -1.01 3.24
CA ALA A 52 -0.87 -1.31 2.83
C ALA A 52 -0.93 -2.52 1.88
N TYR A 53 -0.07 -2.55 0.86
CA TYR A 53 0.04 -3.68 -0.07
C TYR A 53 0.51 -4.95 0.62
N ALA A 54 1.45 -4.89 1.56
CA ALA A 54 1.88 -6.08 2.31
C ALA A 54 0.69 -6.75 3.01
N GLY A 55 -0.17 -5.96 3.68
CA GLY A 55 -1.39 -6.47 4.31
C GLY A 55 -2.36 -7.09 3.29
N LEU A 56 -2.64 -6.37 2.20
CA LEU A 56 -3.57 -6.83 1.15
C LEU A 56 -3.09 -8.11 0.47
N PHE A 57 -1.82 -8.18 0.06
CA PHE A 57 -1.29 -9.33 -0.68
C PHE A 57 -1.06 -10.55 0.19
N VAL A 58 -0.71 -10.38 1.46
CA VAL A 58 -0.68 -11.51 2.41
C VAL A 58 -2.08 -12.07 2.59
N ALA A 59 -3.10 -11.22 2.75
CA ALA A 59 -4.49 -11.67 2.81
C ALA A 59 -4.89 -12.42 1.54
N ALA A 60 -4.65 -11.82 0.36
CA ALA A 60 -4.98 -12.39 -0.94
C ALA A 60 -4.30 -13.75 -1.19
N GLY A 61 -3.09 -13.96 -0.67
CA GLY A 61 -2.36 -15.23 -0.76
C GLY A 61 -3.12 -16.42 -0.16
N PHE A 62 -4.03 -16.19 0.80
CA PHE A 62 -4.88 -17.25 1.36
C PHE A 62 -6.13 -17.56 0.51
N TRP A 63 -6.55 -16.66 -0.38
CA TRP A 63 -7.70 -16.87 -1.26
C TRP A 63 -7.30 -17.43 -2.63
N PHE A 64 -6.16 -17.02 -3.16
CA PHE A 64 -5.80 -17.32 -4.55
C PHE A 64 -4.61 -18.29 -4.65
N ARG A 65 -4.83 -19.47 -5.26
CA ARG A 65 -3.73 -20.39 -5.65
C ARG A 65 -2.77 -19.80 -6.68
N ARG A 66 -3.24 -18.86 -7.52
CA ARG A 66 -2.45 -18.18 -8.56
C ARG A 66 -2.29 -16.71 -8.21
N ALA A 67 -1.71 -16.44 -7.04
CA ALA A 67 -1.59 -15.09 -6.48
C ALA A 67 -0.90 -14.10 -7.43
N ILE A 68 0.10 -14.54 -8.22
CA ILE A 68 0.83 -13.67 -9.16
C ILE A 68 -0.10 -13.10 -10.23
N TRP A 69 -0.94 -13.93 -10.86
CA TRP A 69 -1.85 -13.49 -11.91
C TRP A 69 -2.90 -12.50 -11.38
N TRP A 70 -3.46 -12.79 -10.21
CA TRP A 70 -4.43 -11.91 -9.57
C TRP A 70 -3.80 -10.61 -9.08
N GLY A 71 -2.57 -10.66 -8.57
CA GLY A 71 -1.86 -9.46 -8.15
C GLY A 71 -1.48 -8.56 -9.32
N LEU A 72 -1.03 -9.14 -10.43
CA LEU A 72 -0.78 -8.38 -11.65
C LEU A 72 -2.07 -7.79 -12.22
N ALA A 73 -3.16 -8.56 -12.27
CA ALA A 73 -4.46 -8.07 -12.68
C ALA A 73 -4.94 -6.93 -11.77
N PHE A 74 -4.77 -7.05 -10.45
CA PHE A 74 -5.11 -6.00 -9.50
C PHE A 74 -4.28 -4.72 -9.73
N VAL A 75 -2.95 -4.83 -9.85
CA VAL A 75 -2.11 -3.64 -10.06
C VAL A 75 -2.38 -2.98 -11.41
N LEU A 76 -2.55 -3.76 -12.48
CA LEU A 76 -2.76 -3.22 -13.82
C LEU A 76 -4.19 -2.72 -14.06
N LEU A 77 -5.20 -3.48 -13.64
CA LEU A 77 -6.60 -3.17 -13.93
C LEU A 77 -7.23 -2.31 -12.84
N TRP A 78 -6.91 -2.55 -11.57
CA TRP A 78 -7.49 -1.80 -10.46
C TRP A 78 -6.63 -0.58 -10.15
N GLU A 79 -5.40 -0.77 -9.68
CA GLU A 79 -4.61 0.34 -9.15
C GLU A 79 -4.25 1.37 -10.23
N ASN A 80 -3.96 0.95 -11.46
CA ASN A 80 -3.69 1.89 -12.55
C ASN A 80 -4.95 2.38 -13.27
N ALA A 81 -5.85 1.49 -13.71
CA ALA A 81 -6.99 1.96 -14.48
C ALA A 81 -8.00 2.70 -13.60
N VAL A 82 -8.38 2.16 -12.43
CA VAL A 82 -9.38 2.80 -11.56
C VAL A 82 -8.86 4.11 -10.98
N ALA A 83 -7.55 4.28 -10.76
CA ALA A 83 -7.03 5.57 -10.34
C ALA A 83 -7.22 6.70 -11.38
N HIS A 84 -7.41 6.37 -12.67
CA HIS A 84 -7.40 7.35 -13.77
C HIS A 84 -8.70 7.42 -14.58
N ILE A 85 -9.70 6.56 -14.31
CA ILE A 85 -10.93 6.47 -15.12
C ILE A 85 -11.96 7.56 -14.78
N ALA A 86 -12.07 8.00 -13.52
CA ALA A 86 -13.07 8.98 -13.10
C ALA A 86 -12.58 9.89 -11.97
N GLU A 87 -13.12 11.10 -11.90
CA GLU A 87 -12.88 11.99 -10.77
C GLU A 87 -13.45 11.35 -9.49
N GLY A 88 -12.67 11.30 -8.40
CA GLY A 88 -13.10 10.64 -7.17
C GLY A 88 -12.90 9.12 -7.15
N SER A 89 -12.30 8.47 -8.14
CA SER A 89 -12.04 7.02 -8.09
C SER A 89 -10.70 6.66 -7.45
N ALA A 90 -9.76 7.62 -7.33
CA ALA A 90 -8.47 7.39 -6.69
C ALA A 90 -8.61 7.09 -5.19
N ARG A 91 -9.70 7.54 -4.54
CA ARG A 91 -10.00 7.17 -3.14
C ARG A 91 -10.22 5.67 -2.89
N PHE A 92 -10.37 4.85 -3.93
CA PHE A 92 -10.52 3.40 -3.82
C PHE A 92 -9.22 2.63 -4.12
N THR A 93 -8.12 3.33 -4.39
CA THR A 93 -6.82 2.73 -4.68
C THR A 93 -5.80 3.08 -3.62
N VAL A 94 -4.82 2.21 -3.40
CA VAL A 94 -3.69 2.52 -2.50
C VAL A 94 -2.85 3.64 -3.10
N VAL A 95 -2.69 3.66 -4.43
CA VAL A 95 -1.99 4.74 -5.15
C VAL A 95 -2.62 6.12 -4.92
N GLY A 96 -3.95 6.25 -4.92
CA GLY A 96 -4.59 7.54 -4.70
C GLY A 96 -4.38 8.10 -3.29
N TRP A 97 -4.44 7.23 -2.27
CA TRP A 97 -4.10 7.63 -0.90
C TRP A 97 -2.61 7.93 -0.74
N ALA A 98 -1.72 7.15 -1.37
CA ALA A 98 -0.29 7.45 -1.37
C ALA A 98 0.01 8.80 -2.05
N SER A 99 -0.69 9.10 -3.14
CA SER A 99 -0.63 10.38 -3.86
C SER A 99 -1.08 11.55 -2.97
N SER A 100 -2.08 11.32 -2.11
CA SER A 100 -2.54 12.31 -1.12
C SER A 100 -1.49 12.57 -0.02
N VAL A 101 -0.66 11.58 0.33
CA VAL A 101 0.51 11.79 1.21
C VAL A 101 1.60 12.57 0.47
N LEU A 102 1.87 12.25 -0.80
CA LEU A 102 2.85 12.95 -1.61
C LEU A 102 2.49 14.43 -1.83
N ALA A 103 1.20 14.76 -1.91
CA ALA A 103 0.68 16.12 -2.01
C ALA A 103 0.98 17.02 -0.77
N THR A 104 1.59 16.47 0.29
CA THR A 104 2.15 17.29 1.38
C THR A 104 3.47 17.96 1.00
N ALA A 105 4.09 17.57 -0.12
CA ALA A 105 5.26 18.23 -0.65
C ALA A 105 4.91 19.67 -1.11
N PRO A 106 5.77 20.66 -0.83
CA PRO A 106 5.57 22.02 -1.32
C PRO A 106 5.59 22.05 -2.85
N ASP A 107 4.76 22.91 -3.44
CA ASP A 107 4.69 23.20 -4.87
C ASP A 107 4.38 21.99 -5.80
N ILE A 108 3.81 20.91 -5.25
CA ILE A 108 3.30 19.77 -6.05
C ILE A 108 1.78 19.75 -6.05
N GLU A 109 1.18 20.06 -7.19
CA GLU A 109 -0.21 19.71 -7.47
C GLU A 109 -0.29 18.25 -7.94
N VAL A 110 -0.73 17.36 -7.05
CA VAL A 110 -0.94 15.95 -7.39
C VAL A 110 -2.38 15.77 -7.86
N THR A 111 -2.58 15.58 -9.17
CA THR A 111 -3.91 15.39 -9.79
C THR A 111 -4.69 14.19 -9.24
N LEU A 112 -4.01 13.22 -8.60
CA LEU A 112 -4.61 12.02 -8.01
C LEU A 112 -4.97 12.17 -6.50
N SER A 113 -4.81 13.36 -5.92
CA SER A 113 -5.11 13.63 -4.52
C SER A 113 -6.60 13.86 -4.28
N ASP A 114 -7.40 12.78 -4.26
CA ASP A 114 -8.85 12.84 -4.00
C ASP A 114 -9.21 13.07 -2.50
N GLY A 115 -8.23 13.05 -1.60
CA GLY A 115 -8.45 13.12 -0.15
C GLY A 115 -7.44 14.00 0.58
N SER A 116 -7.76 14.36 1.83
CA SER A 116 -6.82 15.06 2.70
C SER A 116 -5.64 14.15 3.06
N ALA A 117 -4.42 14.69 3.02
CA ALA A 117 -3.21 13.99 3.48
C ALA A 117 -3.36 13.40 4.89
N ALA A 118 -4.04 14.12 5.79
CA ALA A 118 -4.32 13.63 7.15
C ALA A 118 -5.15 12.34 7.15
N VAL A 119 -6.10 12.23 6.24
CA VAL A 119 -6.91 11.01 6.07
C VAL A 119 -6.06 9.89 5.47
N ALA A 120 -5.17 10.19 4.53
CA ALA A 120 -4.28 9.21 3.92
C ALA A 120 -3.34 8.54 4.94
N PHE A 121 -2.80 9.32 5.89
CA PHE A 121 -1.99 8.80 7.01
C PHE A 121 -2.75 7.83 7.92
N VAL A 122 -4.09 7.87 7.91
CA VAL A 122 -4.93 6.93 8.67
C VAL A 122 -5.35 5.75 7.79
N VAL A 123 -5.79 6.01 6.56
CA VAL A 123 -6.34 4.99 5.66
C VAL A 123 -5.29 3.95 5.30
N LEU A 124 -4.06 4.34 4.97
CA LEU A 124 -3.02 3.38 4.55
C LEU A 124 -2.65 2.37 5.66
N PRO A 125 -2.37 2.78 6.92
CA PRO A 125 -2.22 1.84 8.02
C PRO A 125 -3.47 0.99 8.28
N VAL A 126 -4.68 1.58 8.19
CA VAL A 126 -5.93 0.84 8.37
C VAL A 126 -6.08 -0.25 7.32
N VAL A 127 -5.73 0.00 6.06
CA VAL A 127 -5.72 -1.01 4.99
C VAL A 127 -4.75 -2.15 5.31
N ALA A 128 -3.55 -1.83 5.79
CA ALA A 128 -2.57 -2.84 6.20
C ALA A 128 -3.12 -3.72 7.35
N LEU A 129 -3.69 -3.09 8.38
CA LEU A 129 -4.29 -3.78 9.52
C LEU A 129 -5.50 -4.63 9.11
N ALA A 130 -6.37 -4.11 8.24
CA ALA A 130 -7.51 -4.83 7.70
C ALA A 130 -7.07 -6.08 6.91
N GLY A 131 -6.02 -5.97 6.09
CA GLY A 131 -5.42 -7.09 5.38
C GLY A 131 -4.89 -8.15 6.34
N TRP A 132 -4.13 -7.75 7.37
CA TRP A 132 -3.66 -8.67 8.40
C TRP A 132 -4.81 -9.37 9.16
N LEU A 133 -5.85 -8.63 9.54
CA LEU A 133 -7.03 -9.19 10.21
C LEU A 133 -7.77 -10.19 9.30
N ALA A 134 -7.96 -9.84 8.02
CA ALA A 134 -8.58 -10.72 7.03
C ALA A 134 -7.78 -12.01 6.85
N ALA A 135 -6.46 -11.92 6.73
CA ALA A 135 -5.55 -13.07 6.69
C ALA A 135 -5.70 -13.94 7.94
N THR A 136 -5.78 -13.32 9.11
CA THR A 136 -5.93 -14.02 10.40
C THR A 136 -7.27 -14.72 10.55
N VAL A 137 -8.36 -14.11 10.07
CA VAL A 137 -9.69 -14.76 10.06
C VAL A 137 -9.71 -15.93 9.08
N ARG A 138 -9.15 -15.76 7.87
CA ARG A 138 -9.14 -16.80 6.85
C ARG A 138 -8.28 -17.99 7.24
N TYR A 139 -7.10 -17.73 7.81
CA TYR A 139 -6.19 -18.75 8.31
C TYR A 139 -6.85 -19.59 9.42
N ARG A 140 -7.56 -18.94 10.35
CA ARG A 140 -8.31 -19.65 11.42
C ARG A 140 -9.39 -20.58 10.88
N ARG A 141 -10.08 -20.20 9.79
CA ARG A 141 -11.13 -21.05 9.18
C ARG A 141 -10.56 -22.21 8.36
N ALA A 142 -9.41 -22.04 7.74
CA ALA A 142 -8.79 -23.06 6.88
C ALA A 142 -8.29 -24.29 7.66
N ASP A 143 -8.00 -24.11 8.95
CA ASP A 143 -7.33 -25.08 9.81
C ASP A 143 -8.33 -25.89 10.67
N ILE A 144 -9.63 -25.65 10.50
CA ILE A 144 -10.72 -26.35 11.19
C ILE A 144 -11.29 -27.49 10.30
N ASP A 145 -10.91 -27.54 9.01
CA ASP A 145 -11.21 -28.62 8.07
C ASP A 145 -10.04 -29.62 7.99
#